data_AF-A0A358UYG4-F1
#
_entry.id   AF-A0A358UYG4-F1
#
_cell.length_a   1.000
_cell.length_b   1.000
_cell.length_c   1.000
_cell.angle_alpha   90.00
_cell.angle_beta   90.00
_cell.angle_gamma   90.00
#
_symmetry.space_group_name_H-M   'P 1'
#
loop_
_entity.id
_entity.type
_entity.pdbx_description
1 polymer ?
#
loop_
_entity_poly.entity_id
_entity_poly.type
_entity_poly.pdbx_seq_one_letter_code
_entity_poly.pdbx_strand_id
1 'polypeptide(L)'
;YWERGRVYDRAHASHSAKTLWKDLKRAGITHILLNEPTYNSAIKIGEREPPLCSRDTEIVREMLSNDSYCIMLKEERGEEWVGLYELRNE
;
A
#
# COMPACT_ATOMS: atom_id res chain seq x y z
N TYR A 1 4.17 5.09 -11.69
CA TYR A 1 3.86 3.76 -11.13
C TYR A 1 4.92 3.43 -10.11
N TRP A 2 4.55 3.11 -8.87
CA TRP A 2 5.50 2.87 -7.77
C TRP A 2 5.52 1.40 -7.36
N GLU A 3 6.70 0.88 -7.08
CA GLU A 3 6.95 -0.52 -6.74
C GLU A 3 6.43 -0.87 -5.34
N ARG A 4 5.87 -2.08 -5.25
CA ARG A 4 5.08 -2.64 -4.14
C ARG A 4 5.73 -2.54 -2.74
N GLY A 5 7.06 -2.59 -2.63
CA GLY A 5 7.76 -2.53 -1.35
C GLY A 5 7.65 -1.17 -0.64
N ARG A 6 7.62 -0.06 -1.41
CA ARG A 6 7.75 1.29 -0.85
C ARG A 6 6.54 1.79 -0.08
N VAL A 7 5.36 1.23 -0.32
CA VAL A 7 4.14 1.62 0.42
C VAL A 7 4.18 1.05 1.83
N TYR A 8 4.60 -0.21 1.98
CA TYR A 8 4.71 -0.87 3.28
C TYR A 8 5.90 -0.36 4.09
N ASP A 9 7.04 -0.04 3.47
CA ASP A 9 8.14 0.66 4.15
C ASP A 9 7.69 1.97 4.80
N ARG A 10 6.83 2.70 4.08
CA ARG A 10 6.25 3.96 4.58
C ARG A 10 5.16 3.73 5.59
N ALA A 11 4.38 2.67 5.45
CA ALA A 11 3.41 2.26 6.46
C ALA A 11 4.12 1.93 7.77
N HIS A 12 5.28 1.26 7.71
CA HIS A 12 6.11 0.95 8.87
C HIS A 12 6.62 2.19 9.60
N ALA A 13 7.01 3.22 8.86
CA ALA A 13 7.40 4.52 9.40
C ALA A 13 6.20 5.38 9.86
N SER A 14 4.98 5.03 9.42
CA SER A 14 3.75 5.75 9.71
C SER A 14 3.05 5.16 10.93
N HIS A 15 2.40 6.00 11.72
CA HIS A 15 1.64 5.56 12.90
C HIS A 15 0.12 5.49 12.65
N SER A 16 -0.34 5.93 11.47
CA SER A 16 -1.77 5.94 11.11
C SER A 16 -1.95 5.98 9.59
N ALA A 17 -3.14 5.58 9.12
CA ALA A 17 -3.54 5.67 7.70
C ALA A 17 -3.47 7.10 7.14
N LYS A 18 -3.85 8.10 7.96
CA LYS A 18 -3.79 9.52 7.58
C LYS A 18 -2.36 10.00 7.36
N THR A 19 -1.43 9.61 8.25
CA THR A 19 0.00 9.95 8.11
C THR A 19 0.57 9.32 6.85
N LEU A 20 0.29 8.03 6.63
CA LEU A 20 0.73 7.31 5.44
C LEU A 20 0.24 8.00 4.16
N TRP A 21 -1.06 8.30 4.06
CA TRP A 21 -1.63 9.00 2.93
C TRP A 21 -0.92 10.33 2.65
N LYS A 22 -0.73 11.18 3.67
CA LYS A 22 0.00 12.45 3.53
C LYS A 22 1.44 12.26 3.07
N ASP A 23 2.16 11.28 3.61
CA ASP A 23 3.54 11.04 3.25
C ASP A 23 3.67 10.52 1.81
N LEU A 24 2.72 9.72 1.34
CA LEU A 24 2.66 9.28 -0.05
C LEU A 24 2.40 10.47 -0.99
N LYS A 25 1.47 11.36 -0.63
CA LYS A 25 1.20 12.59 -1.38
C LYS A 25 2.43 13.50 -1.45
N ARG A 26 3.11 13.71 -0.32
CA ARG A 26 4.35 14.51 -0.26
C ARG A 26 5.48 13.91 -1.11
N ALA A 27 5.48 12.60 -1.30
CA ALA A 27 6.39 11.91 -2.21
C ALA A 27 5.98 12.03 -3.70
N GLY A 28 4.91 12.77 -4.03
CA GLY A 28 4.44 12.96 -5.39
C GLY A 28 3.63 11.78 -5.94
N ILE A 29 3.15 10.88 -5.07
CA ILE A 29 2.42 9.69 -5.49
C ILE A 29 0.96 10.04 -5.65
N THR A 30 0.43 9.64 -6.79
CA THR A 30 -0.98 9.82 -7.15
C THR A 30 -1.72 8.51 -7.26
N HIS A 31 -1.01 7.40 -7.51
CA HIS A 31 -1.60 6.09 -7.73
C HIS A 31 -0.81 4.99 -6.99
N ILE A 32 -1.54 4.04 -6.42
CA ILE A 32 -1.01 2.87 -5.73
C ILE A 32 -1.50 1.62 -6.46
N LEU A 33 -0.57 0.78 -6.90
CA LEU A 33 -0.90 -0.57 -7.37
C LEU A 33 -0.50 -1.55 -6.26
N LEU A 34 -1.50 -2.14 -5.59
CA LEU A 34 -1.30 -3.08 -4.50
C LEU A 34 -1.67 -4.50 -4.95
N ASN A 35 -0.87 -5.46 -4.52
CA ASN A 35 -1.22 -6.88 -4.62
C ASN A 35 -0.85 -7.52 -3.27
N GLU A 36 -1.87 -7.82 -2.47
CA GLU A 36 -1.72 -8.42 -1.14
C GLU A 36 -0.92 -9.74 -1.13
N PRO A 37 -1.16 -10.71 -2.05
CA PRO A 37 -0.40 -11.95 -2.04
C PRO A 37 1.11 -11.78 -2.34
N THR A 38 1.54 -10.66 -2.93
CA THR A 38 2.93 -10.49 -3.38
C THR A 38 3.96 -10.03 -2.36
N TYR A 39 3.54 -9.62 -1.15
CA TYR A 39 4.52 -9.38 -0.09
C TYR A 39 5.04 -10.69 0.53
N ASN A 40 4.19 -11.72 0.59
CA ASN A 40 4.63 -13.05 1.02
C ASN A 40 5.56 -13.73 -0.01
N SER A 41 5.50 -13.35 -1.29
CA SER A 41 6.36 -13.92 -2.34
C SER A 41 7.66 -13.15 -2.59
N ALA A 42 7.79 -11.89 -2.17
CA ALA A 42 9.07 -11.15 -2.18
C ALA A 42 10.13 -11.78 -1.25
N ILE A 43 9.69 -12.45 -0.17
CA ILE A 43 10.54 -13.21 0.77
C ILE A 43 11.24 -14.41 0.08
N LYS A 44 10.74 -14.91 -1.07
CA LYS A 44 11.36 -16.04 -1.78
C LYS A 44 12.66 -15.70 -2.50
N ILE A 45 13.03 -14.43 -2.66
CA ILE A 45 14.21 -14.00 -3.44
C ILE A 45 15.38 -13.53 -2.54
N GLY A 46 15.29 -13.74 -1.22
CA GLY A 46 16.41 -13.51 -0.31
C GLY A 46 16.70 -12.04 0.03
N GLU A 47 15.79 -11.12 -0.27
CA GLU A 47 15.89 -9.75 0.20
C GLU A 47 15.48 -9.65 1.69
N ARG A 48 16.33 -9.00 2.50
CA ARG A 48 16.11 -8.71 3.92
C ARG A 48 15.12 -7.53 4.10
N GLU A 49 13.94 -7.61 3.51
CA GLU A 49 12.87 -6.69 3.93
C GLU A 49 12.28 -7.19 5.27
N PRO A 50 11.95 -6.29 6.22
CA PRO A 50 11.36 -6.70 7.48
C PRO A 50 10.02 -7.43 7.21
N PRO A 51 9.69 -8.49 7.98
CA PRO A 51 8.40 -9.16 7.86
C PRO A 51 7.29 -8.12 8.07
N LEU A 52 6.26 -8.12 7.22
CA LEU A 52 5.08 -7.28 7.46
C LEU A 52 4.57 -7.56 8.86
N CYS A 53 4.64 -6.56 9.73
CA CYS A 53 3.92 -6.67 10.98
C CYS A 53 2.42 -6.44 10.68
N SER A 54 1.57 -7.10 11.46
CA SER A 54 0.11 -7.00 11.31
C SER A 54 -0.37 -5.55 11.28
N ARG A 55 0.27 -4.70 12.08
CA ARG A 55 -0.02 -3.26 12.17
C ARG A 55 0.17 -2.53 10.84
N ASP A 56 1.27 -2.76 10.12
CA ASP A 56 1.54 -2.03 8.88
C ASP A 56 0.52 -2.43 7.80
N THR A 57 0.10 -3.70 7.82
CA THR A 57 -0.98 -4.21 6.97
C THR A 57 -2.31 -3.56 7.30
N GLU A 58 -2.64 -3.43 8.58
CA GLU A 58 -3.85 -2.74 9.06
C GLU A 58 -3.86 -1.26 8.63
N ILE A 59 -2.74 -0.56 8.77
CA ILE A 59 -2.60 0.85 8.35
C ILE A 59 -2.87 1.01 6.84
N VAL A 60 -2.28 0.15 6.01
CA VAL A 60 -2.49 0.18 4.56
C VAL A 60 -3.95 -0.13 4.23
N ARG A 61 -4.55 -1.15 4.84
CA ARG A 61 -5.95 -1.53 4.61
C ARG A 61 -6.93 -0.44 5.03
N GLU A 62 -6.71 0.17 6.18
CA GLU A 62 -7.50 1.30 6.67
C GLU A 62 -7.42 2.46 5.69
N MET A 63 -6.23 2.78 5.18
CA MET A 63 -6.05 3.84 4.19
C MET A 63 -6.79 3.56 2.88
N LEU A 64 -6.66 2.33 2.36
CA LEU A 64 -7.27 1.94 1.08
C LEU A 64 -8.80 1.80 1.17
N SER A 65 -9.33 1.45 2.34
CA SER A 65 -10.77 1.31 2.58
C SER A 65 -11.47 2.64 2.89
N ASN A 66 -10.72 3.74 2.97
CA ASN A 66 -11.25 5.06 3.29
C ASN A 66 -11.33 5.95 2.05
N ASP A 67 -12.57 6.22 1.59
CA ASP A 67 -12.86 7.01 0.40
C ASP A 67 -12.37 8.48 0.47
N SER A 68 -12.08 8.98 1.68
CA SER A 68 -11.49 10.31 1.88
C SER A 68 -10.00 10.33 1.51
N TYR A 69 -9.33 9.17 1.52
CA TYR A 69 -7.89 9.05 1.23
C TYR A 69 -7.63 8.46 -0.15
N CYS A 70 -8.35 7.38 -0.49
CA CYS A 70 -8.13 6.63 -1.72
C CYS A 70 -9.44 6.37 -2.46
N ILE A 71 -9.37 6.23 -3.78
CA ILE A 71 -10.44 5.72 -4.63
C ILE A 71 -9.95 4.45 -5.28
N MET A 72 -10.72 3.37 -5.22
CA MET A 72 -10.43 2.17 -6.00
C MET A 72 -10.80 2.41 -7.47
N LEU A 73 -9.81 2.38 -8.37
CA LEU A 73 -10.01 2.54 -9.81
C LEU A 73 -10.28 1.20 -10.49
N LYS A 74 -9.58 0.15 -10.06
CA LYS A 74 -9.68 -1.18 -10.64
C LYS A 74 -9.38 -2.23 -9.58
N GLU A 75 -10.16 -3.30 -9.57
CA GLU A 75 -9.89 -4.51 -8.80
C GLU A 75 -9.90 -5.70 -9.77
N GLU A 76 -8.82 -6.48 -9.76
CA GLU A 76 -8.76 -7.75 -10.47
C GLU A 76 -8.65 -8.88 -9.45
N ARG A 77 -9.60 -9.82 -9.53
CA ARG A 77 -9.66 -11.02 -8.69
C ARG A 77 -9.29 -12.23 -9.54
N GLY A 78 -8.00 -12.52 -9.63
CA GLY A 78 -7.45 -13.73 -10.28
C GLY A 78 -6.84 -14.69 -9.25
N GLU A 79 -5.77 -15.39 -9.63
CA GLU A 79 -4.94 -16.16 -8.68
C GLU A 79 -4.29 -15.26 -7.62
N GLU A 80 -4.08 -14.00 -7.97
CA GLU A 80 -3.63 -12.94 -7.08
C GLU A 80 -4.66 -11.80 -7.07
N TRP A 81 -4.93 -11.26 -5.89
CA TRP A 81 -5.75 -10.05 -5.75
C TRP A 81 -4.88 -8.82 -6.07
N VAL A 82 -5.30 -8.01 -7.04
CA VAL A 82 -4.64 -6.77 -7.44
C VAL A 82 -5.62 -5.61 -7.41
N GLY A 83 -5.30 -4.57 -6.65
CA GLY A 83 -6.06 -3.32 -6.60
C GLY A 83 -5.24 -2.13 -7.10
N LEU A 84 -5.81 -1.34 -8.01
CA LEU A 84 -5.30 -0.02 -8.39
C LEU A 84 -6.13 1.05 -7.70
N TYR A 85 -5.45 1.93 -6.96
CA TYR A 85 -6.04 2.99 -6.18
C TYR A 85 -5.48 4.35 -6.60
N GLU A 86 -6.33 5.36 -6.63
CA GLU A 86 -5.95 6.77 -6.76
C GLU A 86 -5.95 7.43 -5.39
N LEU A 87 -4.91 8.19 -5.08
CA LEU A 87 -4.82 9.00 -3.87
C LEU A 87 -5.53 10.34 -4.09
N ARG A 88 -6.54 10.63 -3.27
CA ARG A 88 -7.29 11.89 -3.33
C ARG A 88 -6.35 13.11 -3.26
N ASN A 89 -6.66 14.14 -4.04
CA ASN A 89 -6.21 15.50 -3.78
C ASN A 89 -7.24 16.12 -2.83
N GLU A 90 -6.79 16.65 -1.68
CA GLU A 90 -7.63 17.48 -0.81
C GLU A 90 -8.25 18.66 -1.58
#